data_AF-A0A0A0IFF6-F1
#
_entry.id   AF-A0A0A0IFF6-F1
#
_cell.length_a   1.000
_cell.length_b   1.000
_cell.length_c   1.000
_cell.angle_alpha   90.00
_cell.angle_beta   90.00
_cell.angle_gamma   90.00
#
_symmetry.space_group_name_H-M   'P 1'
#
loop_
_entity.id
_entity.type
_entity.pdbx_description
1 polymer ?
#
loop_
_entity_poly.entity_id
_entity_poly.type
_entity_poly.pdbx_seq_one_letter_code
_entity_poly.pdbx_strand_id
1 'polypeptide(L)' 'MNIKGKLNVYEDTIWVNYTLKSGQNHIIENDIINIWGNVKGRKKYTAVMGNNITVPEVDAVYIELLN' A
#
# COMPACT_ATOMS: atom_id res chain seq x y z
N MET A 1 -18.22 -8.63 10.14
CA MET A 1 -19.34 -7.79 10.63
C MET A 1 -19.19 -6.43 9.99
N ASN A 2 -20.12 -6.02 9.13
CA ASN A 2 -20.09 -4.70 8.46
C ASN A 2 -20.70 -3.67 9.42
N ILE A 3 -19.89 -2.73 9.89
CA ILE A 3 -20.33 -1.64 10.75
C ILE A 3 -20.44 -0.41 9.84
N LYS A 4 -21.64 0.15 9.67
CA LYS A 4 -21.84 1.36 8.87
C LYS A 4 -20.91 2.48 9.36
N GLY A 5 -20.06 2.99 8.47
CA GLY A 5 -19.08 4.06 8.78
C GLY A 5 -17.64 3.59 8.95
N LYS A 6 -17.36 2.28 9.00
CA LYS A 6 -15.99 1.76 8.91
C LYS A 6 -15.71 1.39 7.46
N LEU A 7 -14.78 2.09 6.81
CA LEU A 7 -14.21 1.61 5.56
C LEU A 7 -13.61 0.22 5.84
N ASN A 8 -13.95 -0.79 5.03
CA ASN A 8 -13.36 -2.13 5.14
C ASN A 8 -11.97 -2.12 4.49
N VAL A 9 -11.07 -1.31 5.04
CA VAL A 9 -9.72 -1.11 4.54
C VAL A 9 -8.84 -2.26 5.05
N TYR A 10 -7.95 -2.71 4.19
CA TYR A 10 -6.86 -3.58 4.61
C TYR A 10 -5.79 -2.74 5.31
N GLU A 11 -5.51 -3.03 6.57
CA GLU A 11 -4.61 -2.23 7.43
C GLU A 11 -3.20 -2.81 7.57
N ASP A 12 -2.96 -4.07 7.17
CA ASP A 12 -1.65 -4.68 7.30
C ASP A 12 -0.64 -4.10 6.28
N THR A 13 0.64 -4.13 6.65
CA THR A 13 1.72 -3.61 5.80
C THR A 13 1.93 -4.47 4.55
N ILE A 14 1.97 -3.82 3.38
CA ILE A 14 2.37 -4.39 2.10
C ILE A 14 3.43 -3.50 1.43
N TRP A 15 4.28 -4.10 0.61
CA TRP A 15 5.22 -3.36 -0.21
C TRP A 15 4.61 -3.06 -1.58
N VAL A 16 4.41 -1.78 -1.90
CA VAL A 16 3.85 -1.36 -3.18
C VAL A 16 4.94 -0.71 -4.02
N ASN A 17 5.23 -1.28 -5.18
CA ASN A 17 6.07 -0.63 -6.19
C ASN A 17 5.18 0.28 -7.03
N TYR A 18 5.44 1.59 -6.97
CA TYR A 18 4.65 2.59 -7.69
C TYR A 18 5.53 3.71 -8.21
N THR A 19 5.29 4.11 -9.46
CA THR A 19 5.93 5.26 -10.09
C THR A 19 4.90 6.38 -10.22
N LEU A 20 5.11 7.48 -9.49
CA LEU A 20 4.25 8.65 -9.56
C LEU A 20 4.29 9.24 -10.98
N LYS A 21 3.12 9.46 -11.60
CA LYS A 21 3.05 10.11 -12.91
C LYS A 21 3.13 11.62 -12.74
N SER A 22 3.67 12.30 -13.76
CA SER A 22 3.74 13.76 -13.78
C SER A 22 2.35 14.39 -13.58
N GLY A 23 2.25 15.34 -12.65
CA GLY A 23 1.00 16.03 -12.32
C GLY A 23 0.07 15.30 -11.35
N GLN A 24 0.42 14.11 -10.84
CA GLN A 24 -0.32 13.50 -9.74
C GLN A 24 0.08 14.08 -8.39
N ASN A 25 -0.90 14.20 -7.49
CA ASN A 25 -0.66 14.56 -6.10
C ASN A 25 0.19 13.48 -5.42
N HIS A 26 1.04 13.92 -4.48
CA HIS A 26 1.81 13.01 -3.65
C HIS A 26 0.88 12.35 -2.63
N ILE A 27 1.05 11.03 -2.46
CA ILE A 27 0.42 10.28 -1.38
C ILE A 27 1.27 10.54 -0.13
N ILE A 28 0.64 11.00 0.94
CA ILE A 28 1.29 11.34 2.21
C ILE A 28 0.87 10.39 3.33
N GLU A 29 1.47 10.57 4.51
CA GLU A 29 1.12 9.79 5.70
C GLU A 29 -0.36 10.00 6.07
N ASN A 30 -1.04 8.91 6.43
CA ASN A 30 -2.47 8.83 6.78
C ASN A 30 -3.45 8.97 5.61
N ASP A 31 -2.99 9.05 4.37
CA ASP A 31 -3.85 8.95 3.21
C ASP A 31 -4.45 7.54 3.08
N ILE A 32 -5.75 7.46 2.83
CA ILE A 32 -6.42 6.20 2.47
C ILE A 32 -6.43 6.11 0.95
N ILE A 33 -5.95 4.99 0.40
CA ILE A 33 -5.85 4.80 -1.05
C ILE A 33 -6.48 3.48 -1.48
N ASN A 34 -7.00 3.46 -2.70
CA ASN A 34 -7.26 2.23 -3.44
C ASN A 34 -6.06 1.92 -4.34
N ILE A 35 -5.66 0.65 -4.40
CA ILE A 35 -4.60 0.18 -5.29
C ILE A 35 -5.11 -0.98 -6.16
N TRP A 36 -4.69 -0.98 -7.42
CA TRP A 36 -4.90 -2.09 -8.34
C TRP A 36 -3.57 -2.45 -8.99
N GLY A 37 -3.20 -3.73 -8.94
CA GLY A 37 -1.90 -4.18 -9.39
C GLY A 37 -1.75 -5.69 -9.37
N ASN A 38 -0.55 -6.14 -9.73
CA ASN A 38 -0.21 -7.56 -9.76
C ASN A 38 0.53 -7.96 -8.48
N VAL A 39 0.06 -9.02 -7.81
CA VAL A 39 0.75 -9.59 -6.64
C VAL A 39 2.00 -10.33 -7.10
N LYS A 40 3.15 -9.95 -6.56
CA LYS A 40 4.47 -10.51 -6.92
C LYS A 40 4.93 -11.64 -6.00
N GLY A 41 4.29 -11.78 -4.83
CA GLY A 41 4.68 -12.72 -3.80
C GLY A 41 5.10 -11.96 -2.54
N ARG A 42 6.33 -12.21 -2.06
CA ARG A 42 6.82 -11.66 -0.79
C ARG A 42 8.14 -10.92 -0.97
N LYS A 43 8.24 -9.77 -0.31
CA LYS A 43 9.45 -8.97 -0.20
C LYS A 43 9.98 -9.00 1.22
N LYS A 44 11.30 -9.20 1.33
CA LYS A 44 12.02 -9.19 2.61
C LYS A 44 12.89 -7.94 2.69
N TYR A 45 12.80 -7.20 3.79
CA TYR A 45 13.65 -6.04 4.06
C TYR A 45 14.12 -6.03 5.51
N THR A 46 15.28 -5.42 5.76
CA THR A 46 15.84 -5.24 7.10
C THR A 46 15.29 -3.94 7.69
N ALA A 47 14.57 -4.04 8.79
CA ALA A 47 14.12 -2.88 9.55
C ALA A 47 15.30 -2.18 10.21
N VAL A 48 15.12 -0.92 10.62
CA VAL A 48 16.16 -0.11 11.27
C VAL A 48 16.74 -0.81 12.52
N MET A 49 15.93 -1.57 13.24
CA MET A 49 16.36 -2.34 14.43
C MET A 49 17.07 -3.66 14.10
N GLY A 50 17.45 -3.91 12.83
CA GLY A 50 18.18 -5.09 12.38
C GLY A 50 17.33 -6.34 12.11
N ASN A 51 16.04 -6.30 12.46
CA ASN A 51 15.12 -7.40 12.25
C ASN A 51 14.75 -7.53 10.76
N ASN A 52 14.63 -8.76 10.28
CA ASN A 52 14.13 -9.02 8.94
C ASN A 52 12.60 -9.12 8.92
N ILE A 53 11.95 -8.28 8.12
CA ILE A 53 10.50 -8.28 7.93
C ILE A 53 10.20 -8.82 6.53
N THR A 54 9.18 -9.67 6.41
CA THR A 54 8.69 -10.18 5.12
C THR A 54 7.22 -9.79 4.94
N VAL A 55 6.91 -9.03 3.90
CA VAL A 55 5.55 -8.56 3.57
C VAL A 55 5.17 -8.96 2.15
N PRO A 56 3.87 -9.00 1.80
CA PRO A 56 3.44 -9.13 0.42
C PRO A 56 3.97 -7.98 -0.45
N GLU A 57 4.26 -8.26 -1.72
CA GLU A 57 4.68 -7.26 -2.70
C GLU A 57 3.69 -7.15 -3.85
N VAL A 58 3.38 -5.90 -4.25
CA VAL A 58 2.45 -5.58 -5.33
C VAL A 58 3.09 -4.57 -6.27
N ASP A 59 3.05 -4.85 -7.57
CA ASP A 59 3.36 -3.88 -8.62
C ASP A 59 2.05 -3.13 -8.96
N ALA A 60 1.93 -1.88 -8.52
CA ALA A 60 0.72 -1.08 -8.72
C ALA A 60 0.64 -0.54 -10.16
N VAL A 61 -0.50 -0.79 -10.79
CA VAL A 61 -0.85 -0.28 -12.13
C VAL A 61 -1.66 1.02 -12.00
N TYR A 62 -2.52 1.11 -11.00
CA TYR A 62 -3.34 2.28 -10.71
C TYR A 62 -3.47 2.48 -9.20
N ILE A 63 -3.37 3.73 -8.76
CA ILE A 63 -3.57 4.15 -7.38
C ILE A 63 -4.50 5.37 -7.39
N GLU A 64 -5.47 5.36 -6.48
CA GLU A 64 -6.45 6.41 -6.30
C GLU A 64 -6.51 6.82 -4.82
N LEU A 65 -6.55 8.12 -4.56
CA LEU A 65 -6.77 8.66 -3.22
C LEU A 65 -8.26 8.65 -2.88
N LEU A 66 -8.62 8.02 -1.76
CA LEU A 66 -9.97 8.08 -1.20
C LEU A 66 -10.08 9.34 -0.34
N ASN A 67 -10.75 10.36 -0.88
CA ASN A 67 -11.13 11.57 -0.14
C ASN A 67 -12.46 11.41 0.59
#